data_AF-A0A8S9HX21-F1
#
_entry.id   AF-A0A8S9HX21-F1
#
_cell.length_a   1.000
_cell.length_b   1.000
_cell.length_c   1.000
_cell.angle_alpha   90.00
_cell.angle_beta   90.00
_cell.angle_gamma   90.00
#
_symmetry.space_group_name_H-M   'P 1'
#
loop_
_entity.id
_entity.type
_entity.pdbx_description
1 polymer ?
#
loop_
_entity_poly.entity_id
_entity_poly.type
_entity_poly.pdbx_seq_one_letter_code
_entity_poly.pdbx_strand_id
1 'polypeptide(L)'
;MEEIFNSESSESILVQATEIQSRLAEAGRGTLVEFEKCTNDPKGSLCTTKTHIFIMNNVHYIVQKVKSSPELREIIGDLYLRRLTGIFRHAATKYQRATWVRVLNSLRDEGLHVSGSFSSGVSKSALRERFKAFNTMFEEVHRVQSTWSVPDAQLREELRISLSEHLIPAYRSFLGRFRGHIESGRHPKNYLKYSVENLETTAPHLRRS
;
A
#
# COMPACT_ATOMS: atom_id res chain seq x y z
N MET A 1 31.69 28.73 29.81
CA MET A 1 31.30 27.51 29.05
C MET A 1 29.95 27.80 28.38
N GLU A 2 29.89 28.94 27.71
CA GLU A 2 28.68 29.53 27.12
C GLU A 2 29.20 30.41 25.98
N GLU A 3 29.59 29.76 24.91
CA GLU A 3 29.70 30.42 23.63
C GLU A 3 28.89 29.56 22.67
N ILE A 4 27.84 30.17 22.13
CA ILE A 4 27.39 29.92 20.77
C ILE A 4 26.54 28.64 20.64
N PHE A 5 25.29 28.70 21.11
CA PHE A 5 24.20 28.31 20.20
C PHE A 5 24.36 29.24 18.99
N ASN A 6 25.03 28.75 17.94
CA ASN A 6 25.34 29.54 16.76
C ASN A 6 24.03 30.11 16.21
N SER A 7 23.94 31.42 16.00
CA SER A 7 22.68 32.05 15.57
C SER A 7 22.14 31.39 14.29
N GLU A 8 23.05 31.03 13.37
CA GLU A 8 22.75 30.23 12.17
C GLU A 8 22.17 28.84 12.48
N SER A 9 22.66 28.15 13.52
CA SER A 9 22.13 26.85 13.95
C SER A 9 20.72 27.02 14.54
N SER A 10 20.51 28.06 15.37
CA SER A 10 19.20 28.35 15.94
C SER A 10 18.16 28.75 14.88
N GLU A 11 18.55 29.56 13.90
CA GLU A 11 17.71 29.92 12.75
C GLU A 11 17.38 28.69 11.89
N SER A 12 18.37 27.83 11.62
CA SER A 12 18.17 26.57 10.89
C SER A 12 17.18 25.64 11.60
N ILE A 13 17.27 25.50 12.92
CA ILE A 13 16.32 24.70 13.71
C ILE A 13 14.91 25.28 13.63
N LEU A 14 14.76 26.61 13.75
CA LEU A 14 13.47 27.28 13.64
C LEU A 14 12.84 27.11 12.25
N VAL A 15 13.64 27.20 11.18
CA VAL A 15 13.19 26.95 9.81
C VAL A 15 12.70 25.52 9.65
N GLN A 16 13.46 24.52 10.11
CA GLN A 16 13.06 23.12 10.03
C GLN A 16 11.82 22.80 10.88
N ALA A 17 11.73 23.36 12.09
CA ALA A 17 10.56 23.22 12.95
C ALA A 17 9.32 23.84 12.30
N THR A 18 9.46 25.01 11.68
CA THR A 18 8.38 25.68 10.95
C THR A 18 7.95 24.89 9.72
N GLU A 19 8.89 24.28 8.98
CA GLU A 19 8.59 23.40 7.84
C GLU A 19 7.81 22.16 8.29
N ILE A 20 8.25 21.51 9.38
CA ILE A 20 7.56 20.36 9.98
C ILE A 20 6.16 20.76 10.46
N GLN A 21 6.03 21.90 11.16
CA GLN A 21 4.74 22.40 11.64
C GLN A 21 3.79 22.75 10.48
N SER A 22 4.28 23.43 9.45
CA SER A 22 3.48 23.76 8.26
C SER A 22 2.97 22.48 7.59
N ARG A 23 3.84 21.49 7.42
CA ARG A 23 3.44 20.19 6.87
C ARG A 23 2.50 19.41 7.76
N LEU A 24 2.65 19.47 9.09
CA LEU A 24 1.69 18.89 10.03
C LEU A 24 0.33 19.59 9.97
N ALA A 25 0.31 20.90 9.78
CA ALA A 25 -0.92 21.67 9.65
C ALA A 25 -1.63 21.37 8.31
N GLU A 26 -0.89 21.29 7.22
CA GLU A 26 -1.37 20.77 5.93
C GLU A 26 -1.80 19.31 6.04
N ALA A 27 -1.09 18.52 6.86
CA ALA A 27 -1.43 17.14 7.14
C ALA A 27 -2.82 17.06 7.80
N GLY A 28 -3.03 17.83 8.86
CA GLY A 28 -4.30 17.93 9.56
C GLY A 28 -5.43 18.35 8.65
N ARG A 29 -5.24 19.41 7.85
CA ARG A 29 -6.24 19.88 6.88
C ARG A 29 -6.55 18.85 5.80
N GLY A 30 -5.54 18.23 5.20
CA GLY A 30 -5.71 17.20 4.17
C GLY A 30 -6.40 15.94 4.70
N THR A 31 -6.08 15.52 5.93
CA THR A 31 -6.75 14.40 6.60
C THR A 31 -8.23 14.72 6.83
N LEU A 32 -8.54 15.93 7.32
CA LEU A 32 -9.90 16.34 7.60
C LEU A 32 -10.76 16.42 6.33
N VAL A 33 -10.21 17.02 5.26
CA VAL A 33 -10.89 17.10 3.95
C VAL A 33 -11.13 15.71 3.34
N GLU A 34 -10.16 14.80 3.45
CA GLU A 34 -10.36 13.43 2.98
C GLU A 34 -11.36 12.69 3.87
N PHE A 35 -11.33 12.87 5.19
CA PHE A 35 -12.32 12.31 6.12
C PHE A 35 -13.73 12.81 5.82
N GLU A 36 -13.92 14.08 5.48
CA GLU A 36 -15.21 14.64 5.04
C GLU A 36 -15.68 14.07 3.68
N LYS A 37 -14.75 13.80 2.75
CA LYS A 37 -15.11 13.08 1.51
C LYS A 37 -15.51 11.64 1.81
N CYS A 38 -14.89 11.02 2.81
CA CYS A 38 -15.19 9.66 3.24
C CYS A 38 -16.54 9.49 3.89
N THR A 39 -16.98 10.44 4.72
CA THR A 39 -18.30 10.41 5.35
C THR A 39 -19.43 10.46 4.30
N ASN A 40 -19.11 10.89 3.08
CA ASN A 40 -20.04 10.96 1.95
C ASN A 40 -19.83 9.84 0.91
N ASP A 41 -18.89 8.90 1.09
CA ASP A 41 -18.64 7.79 0.17
C ASP A 41 -19.37 6.51 0.62
N PRO A 42 -20.37 6.01 -0.15
CA PRO A 42 -21.11 4.80 0.19
C PRO A 42 -20.26 3.52 0.23
N LYS A 43 -19.00 3.55 -0.25
CA LYS A 43 -18.12 2.37 -0.32
C LYS A 43 -17.13 2.22 0.83
N GLY A 44 -16.91 3.21 1.71
CA GLY A 44 -16.19 3.17 3.01
C GLY A 44 -14.73 2.65 3.07
N SER A 45 -14.42 1.54 2.40
CA SER A 45 -13.11 0.87 2.30
C SER A 45 -12.07 1.70 1.54
N LEU A 46 -12.48 2.57 0.62
CA LEU A 46 -11.55 3.33 -0.23
C LEU A 46 -11.01 4.59 0.46
N CYS A 47 -11.87 5.24 1.24
CA CYS A 47 -11.51 6.29 2.17
C CYS A 47 -10.33 5.89 3.07
N THR A 48 -10.48 4.76 3.75
CA THR A 48 -9.57 4.36 4.85
C THR A 48 -8.16 4.08 4.34
N THR A 49 -8.03 3.51 3.15
CA THR A 49 -6.72 3.25 2.51
C THR A 49 -5.97 4.53 2.15
N LYS A 50 -6.66 5.55 1.64
CA LYS A 50 -6.06 6.86 1.30
C LYS A 50 -5.60 7.61 2.56
N THR A 51 -6.37 7.56 3.65
CA THR A 51 -5.95 8.13 4.94
C THR A 51 -4.66 7.49 5.45
N HIS A 52 -4.51 6.17 5.31
CA HIS A 52 -3.29 5.49 5.74
C HIS A 52 -2.06 5.86 4.90
N ILE A 53 -2.21 6.03 3.58
CA ILE A 53 -1.14 6.53 2.70
C ILE A 53 -0.70 7.94 3.13
N PHE A 54 -1.67 8.79 3.44
CA PHE A 54 -1.40 10.13 3.91
C PHE A 54 -0.63 10.17 5.23
N ILE A 55 -1.03 9.35 6.21
CA ILE A 55 -0.29 9.20 7.47
C ILE A 55 1.13 8.71 7.20
N MET A 56 1.30 7.71 6.33
CA MET A 56 2.63 7.19 5.98
C MET A 56 3.52 8.27 5.36
N ASN A 57 3.02 9.06 4.40
CA ASN A 57 3.78 10.14 3.76
C ASN A 57 4.28 11.16 4.79
N ASN A 58 3.41 11.61 5.69
CA ASN A 58 3.74 12.66 6.64
C ASN A 58 4.66 12.14 7.75
N VAL A 59 4.37 10.97 8.31
CA VAL A 59 5.20 10.38 9.37
C VAL A 59 6.58 10.01 8.82
N HIS A 60 6.66 9.45 7.61
CA HIS A 60 7.95 9.15 6.98
C HIS A 60 8.78 10.41 6.83
N TYR A 61 8.21 11.49 6.29
CA TYR A 61 8.90 12.75 6.14
C TYR A 61 9.41 13.34 7.47
N ILE A 62 8.56 13.35 8.51
CA ILE A 62 8.97 13.86 9.84
C ILE A 62 10.14 13.04 10.38
N VAL A 63 10.06 11.71 10.27
CA VAL A 63 11.14 10.82 10.73
C VAL A 63 12.42 11.07 9.95
N GLN A 64 12.36 11.29 8.63
CA GLN A 64 13.55 11.61 7.83
C GLN A 64 14.16 12.96 8.23
N LYS A 65 13.35 14.01 8.37
CA LYS A 65 13.82 15.34 8.78
C LYS A 65 14.49 15.33 10.15
N VAL A 66 13.87 14.67 11.14
CA VAL A 66 14.46 14.53 12.48
C VAL A 66 15.74 13.69 12.44
N LYS A 67 15.81 12.64 11.61
CA LYS A 67 17.04 11.83 11.47
C LYS A 67 18.17 12.59 10.77
N SER A 68 17.85 13.53 9.88
CA SER A 68 18.85 14.33 9.15
C SER A 68 19.45 15.49 9.95
N SER A 69 18.84 15.89 11.07
CA SER A 69 19.36 16.95 11.96
C SER A 69 19.66 16.38 13.36
N PRO A 70 20.94 16.35 13.78
CA PRO A 70 21.32 15.96 15.14
C PRO A 70 20.61 16.78 16.23
N GLU A 71 20.43 18.08 15.99
CA GLU A 71 19.80 19.03 16.92
C GLU A 71 18.31 18.73 17.09
N LEU A 72 17.59 18.50 15.98
CA LEU A 72 16.20 18.06 16.05
C LEU A 72 16.07 16.70 16.74
N ARG A 73 17.00 15.77 16.47
CA ARG A 73 16.99 14.46 17.11
C ARG A 73 17.21 14.55 18.62
N GLU A 74 18.10 15.43 19.07
CA GLU A 74 18.33 15.71 20.48
C GLU A 74 17.08 16.28 21.16
N ILE A 75 16.44 17.27 20.54
CA ILE A 75 15.23 17.93 21.06
C ILE A 75 14.03 16.97 21.10
N ILE A 76 13.80 16.22 20.02
CA ILE A 76 12.65 15.32 19.87
C ILE A 76 12.82 14.04 20.70
N GLY A 77 14.05 13.53 20.78
CA GLY A 77 14.40 12.33 21.50
C GLY A 77 14.00 11.02 20.80
N ASP A 78 14.81 9.98 21.03
CA ASP A 78 14.63 8.67 20.40
C ASP A 78 13.31 7.97 20.79
N LEU A 79 12.75 8.26 21.97
CA LEU A 79 11.47 7.71 22.41
C LEU A 79 10.30 8.16 21.52
N TYR A 80 10.27 9.43 21.14
CA TYR A 80 9.22 9.95 20.27
C TYR A 80 9.38 9.42 18.83
N LEU A 81 10.62 9.32 18.33
CA LEU A 81 10.91 8.67 17.04
C LEU A 81 10.42 7.21 16.98
N ARG A 82 10.58 6.45 18.07
CA ARG A 82 10.03 5.10 18.18
C ARG A 82 8.50 5.10 18.09
N ARG A 83 7.83 6.05 18.74
CA ARG A 83 6.36 6.21 18.65
C ARG A 83 5.91 6.52 17.24
N LEU A 84 6.56 7.47 16.55
CA LEU A 84 6.28 7.80 15.15
C LEU A 84 6.45 6.57 14.24
N THR A 85 7.53 5.81 14.43
CA THR A 85 7.75 4.56 13.70
C THR A 85 6.62 3.55 13.94
N GLY A 86 6.08 3.48 15.16
CA GLY A 86 4.92 2.66 15.49
C GLY A 86 3.64 3.10 14.75
N ILE A 87 3.39 4.41 14.68
CA ILE A 87 2.25 4.98 13.92
C ILE A 87 2.38 4.65 12.44
N PHE A 88 3.57 4.82 11.86
CA PHE A 88 3.85 4.47 10.48
C PHE A 88 3.55 2.99 10.19
N ARG A 89 4.10 2.09 11.01
CA ARG A 89 3.88 0.64 10.86
C ARG A 89 2.40 0.28 10.95
N HIS A 90 1.68 0.87 11.90
CA HIS A 90 0.24 0.65 12.04
C HIS A 90 -0.52 1.09 10.79
N ALA A 91 -0.25 2.28 10.27
CA ALA A 91 -0.85 2.78 9.05
C ALA A 91 -0.53 1.86 7.85
N ALA A 92 0.73 1.42 7.71
CA ALA A 92 1.14 0.49 6.65
C ALA A 92 0.37 -0.84 6.72
N THR A 93 0.28 -1.46 7.90
CA THR A 93 -0.48 -2.71 8.08
C THR A 93 -1.95 -2.55 7.74
N LYS A 94 -2.57 -1.43 8.17
CA LYS A 94 -3.98 -1.17 7.89
C LYS A 94 -4.23 -0.92 6.40
N TYR A 95 -3.37 -0.13 5.76
CA TYR A 95 -3.37 0.08 4.31
C TYR A 95 -3.28 -1.25 3.56
N GLN A 96 -2.29 -2.08 3.89
CA GLN A 96 -2.09 -3.38 3.25
C GLN A 96 -3.30 -4.28 3.41
N ARG A 97 -3.83 -4.39 4.63
CA ARG A 97 -5.01 -5.23 4.89
C ARG A 97 -6.24 -4.77 4.14
N ALA A 98 -6.55 -3.48 4.20
CA ALA A 98 -7.75 -2.93 3.55
C ALA A 98 -7.68 -3.01 2.02
N THR A 99 -6.47 -2.97 1.45
CA THR A 99 -6.27 -3.03 0.01
C THR A 99 -6.17 -4.46 -0.52
N TRP A 100 -5.31 -5.29 0.07
CA TRP A 100 -4.83 -6.52 -0.58
C TRP A 100 -5.48 -7.79 -0.07
N VAL A 101 -6.07 -7.81 1.13
CA VAL A 101 -6.71 -9.03 1.66
C VAL A 101 -7.78 -9.55 0.71
N ARG A 102 -8.60 -8.65 0.16
CA ARG A 102 -9.64 -9.05 -0.80
C ARG A 102 -9.01 -9.61 -2.07
N VAL A 103 -7.98 -8.96 -2.63
CA VAL A 103 -7.28 -9.41 -3.84
C VAL A 103 -6.67 -10.80 -3.62
N LEU A 104 -5.98 -11.01 -2.50
CA LEU A 104 -5.39 -12.30 -2.14
C LEU A 104 -6.45 -13.37 -1.89
N ASN A 105 -7.61 -13.03 -1.31
CA ASN A 105 -8.72 -13.97 -1.11
C ASN A 105 -9.29 -14.52 -2.43
N SER A 106 -9.18 -13.78 -3.53
CA SER A 106 -9.59 -14.27 -4.85
C SER A 106 -8.68 -15.37 -5.39
N LEU A 107 -7.49 -15.54 -4.82
CA LEU A 107 -6.46 -16.53 -5.18
C LEU A 107 -6.42 -17.74 -4.23
N ARG A 108 -7.47 -17.95 -3.42
CA ARG A 108 -7.57 -19.13 -2.53
C ARG A 108 -8.31 -20.29 -3.20
N ASP A 109 -8.10 -21.48 -2.67
CA ASP A 109 -8.64 -22.72 -3.25
C ASP A 109 -10.08 -23.02 -2.83
N GLU A 110 -10.55 -22.36 -1.77
CA GLU A 110 -11.85 -22.69 -1.20
C GLU A 110 -12.96 -22.49 -2.24
N GLY A 111 -13.84 -23.50 -2.37
CA GLY A 111 -14.95 -23.46 -3.33
C GLY A 111 -14.57 -23.79 -4.78
N LEU A 112 -13.32 -24.18 -5.07
CA LEU A 112 -12.93 -24.68 -6.41
C LEU A 112 -13.20 -26.18 -6.61
N HIS A 113 -13.32 -26.94 -5.52
CA HIS A 113 -13.64 -28.37 -5.55
C HIS A 113 -15.15 -28.59 -5.42
N VAL A 114 -15.71 -29.37 -6.34
CA VAL A 114 -17.10 -29.81 -6.26
C VAL A 114 -17.13 -31.11 -5.48
N SER A 115 -17.52 -31.07 -4.21
CA SER A 115 -17.73 -32.28 -3.41
C SER A 115 -19.08 -32.88 -3.78
N GLY A 116 -19.09 -34.04 -4.47
CA GLY A 116 -20.35 -34.76 -4.73
C GLY A 116 -20.42 -35.69 -5.94
N SER A 117 -19.35 -35.88 -6.73
CA SER A 117 -19.35 -36.86 -7.83
C SER A 117 -18.04 -37.64 -7.86
N PHE A 118 -18.05 -38.85 -8.43
CA PHE A 118 -16.98 -39.85 -8.50
C PHE A 118 -15.64 -39.37 -9.12
N SER A 119 -15.54 -38.09 -9.49
CA SER A 119 -14.30 -37.40 -9.81
C SER A 119 -14.13 -36.21 -8.87
N SER A 120 -13.13 -36.26 -7.99
CA SER A 120 -12.64 -35.12 -7.23
C SER A 120 -11.96 -34.12 -8.18
N GLY A 121 -12.75 -33.36 -8.94
CA GLY A 121 -12.28 -32.46 -9.99
C GLY A 121 -12.43 -30.97 -9.62
N VAL A 122 -11.50 -30.15 -10.09
CA VAL A 122 -11.60 -28.69 -10.02
C VAL A 122 -12.64 -28.22 -11.05
N SER A 123 -13.59 -27.38 -10.62
CA SER A 123 -14.56 -26.78 -11.54
C SER A 123 -13.89 -25.73 -12.43
N LYS A 124 -13.87 -25.97 -13.75
CA LYS A 124 -13.33 -25.02 -14.74
C LYS A 124 -14.09 -23.68 -14.74
N SER A 125 -15.40 -23.70 -14.49
CA SER A 125 -16.20 -22.46 -14.40
C SER A 125 -15.86 -21.66 -13.15
N ALA A 126 -15.77 -22.31 -11.99
CA ALA A 126 -15.39 -21.66 -10.74
C ALA A 126 -13.97 -21.07 -10.82
N LEU A 127 -13.03 -21.81 -11.42
CA LEU A 127 -11.67 -21.33 -11.67
C LEU A 127 -11.66 -20.08 -12.56
N ARG A 128 -12.48 -20.05 -13.62
CA ARG A 128 -12.62 -18.87 -14.49
C ARG A 128 -13.14 -17.66 -13.73
N GLU A 129 -14.14 -17.86 -12.88
CA GLU A 129 -14.73 -16.80 -12.06
C GLU A 129 -13.71 -16.23 -11.06
N ARG A 130 -12.85 -17.07 -10.48
CA ARG A 130 -11.75 -16.61 -9.62
C ARG A 130 -10.78 -15.68 -10.35
N PHE A 131 -10.32 -16.06 -11.54
CA PHE A 131 -9.44 -15.18 -12.33
C PHE A 131 -10.13 -13.87 -12.72
N LYS A 132 -11.42 -13.92 -13.07
CA LYS A 132 -12.19 -12.70 -13.37
C LYS A 132 -12.30 -11.79 -12.15
N ALA A 133 -12.62 -12.35 -10.98
CA ALA A 133 -12.69 -11.61 -9.72
C ALA A 133 -11.33 -10.98 -9.37
N PHE A 134 -10.24 -11.74 -9.47
CA PHE A 134 -8.89 -11.24 -9.28
C PHE A 134 -8.60 -10.04 -10.19
N ASN A 135 -8.81 -10.18 -11.50
CA ASN A 135 -8.53 -9.11 -12.47
C ASN A 135 -9.34 -7.85 -12.15
N THR A 136 -10.64 -7.98 -11.91
CA THR A 136 -11.50 -6.84 -11.57
C THR A 136 -11.02 -6.12 -10.32
N MET A 137 -10.66 -6.85 -9.26
CA MET A 137 -10.23 -6.26 -8.00
C MET A 137 -8.84 -5.65 -8.08
N PHE A 138 -7.92 -6.31 -8.78
CA PHE A 138 -6.58 -5.77 -9.03
C PHE A 138 -6.65 -4.47 -9.85
N GLU A 139 -7.50 -4.43 -10.89
CA GLU A 139 -7.73 -3.23 -11.70
C GLU A 139 -8.35 -2.09 -10.91
N GLU A 140 -9.32 -2.37 -10.03
CA GLU A 140 -9.92 -1.37 -9.16
C GLU A 140 -8.87 -0.75 -8.22
N VAL A 141 -8.06 -1.60 -7.56
CA VAL A 141 -6.98 -1.16 -6.68
C VAL A 141 -5.96 -0.32 -7.45
N HIS A 142 -5.49 -0.82 -8.59
CA HIS A 142 -4.51 -0.11 -9.42
C HIS A 142 -5.04 1.25 -9.88
N ARG A 143 -6.29 1.31 -10.37
CA ARG A 143 -6.93 2.55 -10.80
C ARG A 143 -6.97 3.58 -9.68
N VAL A 144 -7.37 3.17 -8.47
CA VAL A 144 -7.46 4.11 -7.35
C VAL A 144 -6.08 4.54 -6.88
N GLN A 145 -5.14 3.61 -6.70
CA GLN A 145 -3.78 3.93 -6.27
C GLN A 145 -3.06 4.87 -7.24
N SER A 146 -3.34 4.75 -8.53
CA SER A 146 -2.79 5.66 -9.55
C SER A 146 -3.18 7.14 -9.37
N THR A 147 -4.15 7.43 -8.49
CA THR A 147 -4.57 8.79 -8.13
C THR A 147 -3.86 9.35 -6.90
N TRP A 148 -3.10 8.52 -6.18
CA TRP A 148 -2.45 8.93 -4.94
C TRP A 148 -1.01 9.37 -5.17
N SER A 149 -0.57 10.39 -4.43
CA SER A 149 0.82 10.87 -4.43
C SER A 149 1.58 10.31 -3.23
N VAL A 150 2.76 9.75 -3.49
CA VAL A 150 3.76 9.36 -2.49
C VAL A 150 5.07 10.05 -2.89
N PRO A 151 5.34 11.27 -2.40
CA PRO A 151 6.44 12.10 -2.89
C PRO A 151 7.81 11.44 -2.66
N ASP A 152 8.00 10.84 -1.49
CA ASP A 152 9.24 10.19 -1.11
C ASP A 152 9.49 8.92 -1.93
N ALA A 153 10.69 8.82 -2.53
CA ALA A 153 11.03 7.73 -3.44
C ALA A 153 11.29 6.41 -2.70
N GLN A 154 11.90 6.47 -1.52
CA GLN A 154 12.19 5.29 -0.71
C GLN A 154 10.89 4.68 -0.21
N LEU A 155 9.99 5.49 0.35
CA LEU A 155 8.68 5.03 0.81
C LEU A 155 7.88 4.39 -0.33
N ARG A 156 7.93 4.98 -1.52
CA ARG A 156 7.23 4.44 -2.68
C ARG A 156 7.76 3.07 -3.08
N GLU A 157 9.08 2.91 -3.06
CA GLU A 157 9.73 1.64 -3.39
C GLU A 157 9.46 0.59 -2.31
N GLU A 158 9.49 0.94 -1.03
CA GLU A 158 9.13 0.03 0.07
C GLU A 158 7.69 -0.47 -0.06
N LEU A 159 6.74 0.41 -0.41
CA LEU A 159 5.34 0.02 -0.65
C LEU A 159 5.22 -0.93 -1.85
N ARG A 160 6.00 -0.71 -2.92
CA ARG A 160 6.05 -1.57 -4.11
C ARG A 160 6.63 -2.95 -3.80
N ILE A 161 7.76 -3.00 -3.09
CA ILE A 161 8.41 -4.24 -2.68
C ILE A 161 7.43 -5.04 -1.81
N SER A 162 6.87 -4.38 -0.79
CA SER A 162 5.98 -5.06 0.15
C SER A 162 4.71 -5.60 -0.51
N LEU A 163 4.18 -4.92 -1.52
CA LEU A 163 3.10 -5.46 -2.36
C LEU A 163 3.55 -6.73 -3.11
N SER A 164 4.67 -6.63 -3.81
CA SER A 164 5.18 -7.69 -4.67
C SER A 164 5.49 -8.96 -3.88
N GLU A 165 6.04 -8.82 -2.67
CA GLU A 165 6.36 -9.92 -1.75
C GLU A 165 5.15 -10.78 -1.38
N HIS A 166 3.94 -10.22 -1.36
CA HIS A 166 2.73 -10.97 -1.01
C HIS A 166 1.95 -11.41 -2.24
N LEU A 167 1.80 -10.52 -3.23
CA LEU A 167 0.95 -10.76 -4.40
C LEU A 167 1.59 -11.77 -5.37
N ILE A 168 2.88 -11.62 -5.65
CA ILE A 168 3.55 -12.43 -6.67
C ILE A 168 3.63 -13.91 -6.25
N PRO A 169 4.05 -14.27 -5.02
CA PRO A 169 4.05 -15.67 -4.59
C PRO A 169 2.66 -16.29 -4.58
N ALA A 170 1.64 -15.54 -4.11
CA ALA A 170 0.26 -16.02 -4.09
C ALA A 170 -0.26 -16.30 -5.51
N TYR A 171 -0.03 -15.36 -6.44
CA TYR A 171 -0.44 -15.50 -7.83
C TYR A 171 0.29 -16.64 -8.54
N ARG A 172 1.62 -16.72 -8.39
CA ARG A 172 2.44 -17.79 -8.98
C ARG A 172 2.03 -19.18 -8.46
N SER A 173 1.78 -19.30 -7.16
CA SER A 173 1.29 -20.53 -6.53
C SER A 173 -0.10 -20.94 -7.07
N PHE A 174 -1.02 -19.98 -7.19
CA PHE A 174 -2.34 -20.23 -7.78
C PHE A 174 -2.25 -20.70 -9.24
N LEU A 175 -1.44 -20.02 -10.07
CA LEU A 175 -1.21 -20.43 -11.45
C LEU A 175 -0.63 -21.84 -11.57
N GLY A 176 0.41 -22.16 -10.78
CA GLY A 176 1.08 -23.46 -10.82
C GLY A 176 0.13 -24.62 -10.54
N ARG A 177 -0.73 -24.47 -9.52
CA ARG A 177 -1.69 -25.52 -9.11
C ARG A 177 -2.78 -25.79 -10.15
N PHE A 178 -3.22 -24.75 -10.86
CA PHE A 178 -4.31 -24.87 -11.83
C PHE A 178 -3.84 -24.90 -13.30
N ARG A 179 -2.53 -24.90 -13.55
CA ARG A 179 -1.92 -24.88 -14.88
C ARG A 179 -2.51 -25.93 -15.83
N GLY A 180 -2.62 -27.19 -15.40
CA GLY A 180 -3.20 -28.27 -16.21
C GLY A 180 -4.69 -28.06 -16.56
N HIS A 181 -5.43 -27.33 -15.72
CA HIS A 181 -6.83 -26.98 -15.99
C HIS A 181 -6.96 -25.79 -16.96
N ILE A 182 -5.97 -24.88 -16.94
CA ILE A 182 -5.88 -23.69 -17.81
C ILE A 182 -5.41 -24.10 -19.23
N GLU A 183 -4.37 -24.93 -19.32
CA GLU A 183 -3.79 -25.40 -20.59
C GLU A 183 -4.71 -26.39 -21.33
N SER A 184 -5.52 -27.18 -20.61
CA SER A 184 -6.51 -28.09 -21.19
C SER A 184 -7.84 -27.43 -21.59
N GLY A 185 -7.93 -26.09 -21.53
CA GLY A 185 -9.12 -25.32 -21.90
C GLY A 185 -9.14 -24.91 -23.38
N ARG A 186 -10.34 -24.76 -23.97
CA ARG A 186 -10.48 -24.34 -25.39
C ARG A 186 -9.91 -22.93 -25.70
N HIS A 187 -9.68 -22.08 -24.68
CA HIS A 187 -9.10 -20.74 -24.84
C HIS A 187 -8.25 -20.32 -23.61
N PRO A 188 -6.97 -20.73 -23.51
CA PRO A 188 -6.10 -20.41 -22.37
C PRO A 188 -5.89 -18.90 -22.17
N LYS A 189 -5.87 -18.14 -23.27
CA LYS A 189 -5.72 -16.68 -23.30
C LYS A 189 -6.88 -15.91 -22.62
N ASN A 190 -8.03 -16.56 -22.39
CA ASN A 190 -9.20 -15.91 -21.77
C ASN A 190 -9.17 -15.94 -20.23
N TYR A 191 -8.20 -16.62 -19.62
CA TYR A 191 -8.03 -16.73 -18.16
C TYR A 191 -6.97 -15.77 -17.62
N LEU A 192 -5.94 -15.48 -18.43
CA LEU A 192 -4.73 -14.78 -18.00
C LEU A 192 -4.64 -13.40 -18.63
N LYS A 193 -5.29 -12.42 -18.00
CA LYS A 193 -5.15 -11.00 -18.40
C LYS A 193 -3.79 -10.42 -18.03
N TYR A 194 -3.19 -10.89 -16.94
CA TYR A 194 -1.88 -10.46 -16.47
C TYR A 194 -0.92 -11.66 -16.42
N SER A 195 0.26 -11.54 -17.06
CA SER A 195 1.38 -12.43 -16.75
C SER A 195 2.00 -12.03 -15.41
N VAL A 196 2.82 -12.92 -14.83
CA VAL A 196 3.56 -12.59 -13.60
C VAL A 196 4.44 -11.35 -13.80
N GLU A 197 5.11 -11.26 -14.96
CA GLU A 197 5.93 -10.09 -15.36
C GLU A 197 5.09 -8.81 -15.53
N ASN A 198 3.87 -8.93 -16.06
CA ASN A 198 2.94 -7.80 -16.16
C ASN A 198 2.46 -7.33 -14.79
N LEU A 199 2.24 -8.23 -13.82
CA LEU A 199 1.91 -7.84 -12.46
C LEU A 199 3.08 -7.13 -11.78
N GLU A 200 4.31 -7.61 -11.95
CA GLU A 200 5.52 -7.00 -11.38
C GLU A 200 5.74 -5.56 -11.90
N THR A 201 5.40 -5.30 -13.17
CA THR A 201 5.53 -3.99 -13.82
C THR A 201 4.32 -3.06 -13.61
N THR A 202 3.11 -3.60 -13.46
CA THR A 202 1.87 -2.81 -13.29
C THR A 202 1.61 -2.45 -11.83
N ALA A 203 2.16 -3.20 -10.86
CA ALA A 203 1.68 -3.18 -9.48
C ALA A 203 1.78 -1.85 -8.70
N PRO A 204 2.61 -0.83 -9.03
CA PRO A 204 2.29 0.50 -8.49
C PRO A 204 2.87 1.68 -9.29
N HIS A 205 2.04 2.34 -10.08
CA HIS A 205 2.32 3.71 -10.52
C HIS A 205 1.74 4.70 -9.52
N LEU A 206 2.30 4.75 -8.32
CA LEU A 206 2.06 5.87 -7.39
C LEU A 206 2.74 7.11 -8.02
N ARG A 207 1.95 8.16 -8.32
CA ARG A 207 2.46 9.33 -9.07
C ARG A 207 3.50 10.09 -8.24
N ARG A 208 4.48 10.69 -8.93
CA ARG A 208 5.19 11.87 -8.43
C ARG A 208 4.25 13.06 -8.61
N SER A 209 3.93 13.79 -7.53
CA SER A 209 3.40 15.15 -7.62
C SER A 209 4.56 16.12 -7.62
#